data_AF-A0A6G2QW58-F1
#
_entry.id   AF-A0A6G2QW58-F1
#
_cell.length_a   1.000
_cell.length_b   1.000
_cell.length_c   1.000
_cell.angle_alpha   90.00
_cell.angle_beta   90.00
_cell.angle_gamma   90.00
#
_symmetry.space_group_name_H-M   'P 1'
#
loop_
_entity.id
_entity.type
_entity.pdbx_description
1 polymer ?
#
loop_
_entity_poly.entity_id
_entity_poly.type
_entity_poly.pdbx_seq_one_letter_code
_entity_poly.pdbx_strand_id
1 'polypeptide(L)'
;LGHVARNALGGGRHWRAGPRVHLALRHPDGAVAPLARRAAAELLDHPDVLTAYWDDGLSRLVVTAVTDAAGDRVTEHAVALAARLGLTEDAGPDEASGTAHPGDPREVRVAAAALALDAAGAAGALTARSLRLPRSPKAVTAAVTLLRENPRFRALLRQRFGRSGMELLLAAANAAAHGAGQSPVALVLDGLMRTGQLTEAAARAAAFEALHDDLCREQRTSIPCPTDTRPPLRVTPSQAYAAHAGTGSVAGAAATLLVTHDTREAAEAVLAGSPKAARYGPAAFDAVLGTHLARSGVLVRSAERLRQLEIADSLVLHADALRNHTRPAPGHDGKPPLFDDPVDPCAEAVLDAARRAGLHVVITGGSDLKDITRLADEVAPADLPFGDVVQALQNDGHIVVGVARVAARGGDDVARGLPAADVAIALTDHRAATAWGADALATGGLADV
;
A
#
# COMPACT_ATOMS: atom_id res chain seq x y z
N LEU A 1 -8.90 -14.65 6.49
CA LEU A 1 -9.78 -13.76 7.31
C LEU A 1 -9.69 -14.01 8.82
N GLY A 2 -9.84 -15.26 9.31
CA GLY A 2 -9.73 -15.55 10.75
C GLY A 2 -8.38 -15.15 11.36
N HIS A 3 -7.27 -15.40 10.65
CA HIS A 3 -5.92 -14.98 11.05
C HIS A 3 -5.73 -13.46 10.96
N VAL A 4 -6.14 -12.82 9.85
CA VAL A 4 -6.21 -11.35 9.73
C VAL A 4 -6.91 -10.70 10.92
N ALA A 5 -8.11 -11.17 11.29
CA ALA A 5 -8.86 -10.65 12.42
C ALA A 5 -8.13 -10.87 13.75
N ARG A 6 -7.53 -12.05 13.95
CA ARG A 6 -6.71 -12.35 15.13
C ARG A 6 -5.50 -11.42 15.25
N ASN A 7 -4.78 -11.18 14.14
CA ASN A 7 -3.64 -10.27 14.10
C ASN A 7 -4.06 -8.82 14.36
N ALA A 8 -5.24 -8.42 13.88
CA ALA A 8 -5.82 -7.10 14.17
C ALA A 8 -6.28 -6.97 15.62
N LEU A 9 -6.79 -8.01 16.26
CA LEU A 9 -7.19 -7.96 17.67
C LEU A 9 -5.99 -8.15 18.61
N GLY A 10 -4.93 -8.81 18.13
CA GLY A 10 -3.71 -9.08 18.87
C GLY A 10 -2.83 -7.84 19.04
N GLY A 11 -2.17 -7.75 20.20
CA GLY A 11 -1.07 -6.82 20.44
C GLY A 11 0.29 -7.33 19.94
N GLY A 12 0.30 -8.45 19.20
CA GLY A 12 1.51 -9.14 18.76
C GLY A 12 2.44 -8.22 17.96
N ARG A 13 3.74 -8.29 18.28
CA ARG A 13 4.81 -7.54 17.59
C ARG A 13 5.25 -8.20 16.28
N HIS A 14 4.81 -9.42 16.04
CA HIS A 14 5.14 -10.25 14.89
C HIS A 14 3.88 -10.53 14.06
N TRP A 15 4.06 -10.69 12.75
CA TRP A 15 2.99 -11.19 11.90
C TRP A 15 2.92 -12.72 12.03
N ARG A 16 1.70 -13.26 12.11
CA ARG A 16 1.47 -14.70 12.22
C ARG A 16 0.29 -15.16 11.37
N ALA A 17 0.45 -16.26 10.63
CA ALA A 17 -0.64 -16.92 9.93
C ALA A 17 -0.50 -18.45 10.08
N GLY A 18 -1.31 -19.02 10.97
CA GLY A 18 -1.16 -20.41 11.40
C GLY A 18 0.27 -20.69 11.90
N PRO A 19 1.00 -21.65 11.30
CA PRO A 19 2.37 -21.99 11.72
C PRO A 19 3.44 -20.98 11.27
N ARG A 20 3.09 -19.99 10.45
CA ARG A 20 4.05 -19.04 9.84
C ARG A 20 4.21 -17.81 10.71
N VAL A 21 5.45 -17.38 10.92
CA VAL A 21 5.79 -16.23 11.77
C VAL A 21 6.87 -15.39 11.09
N HIS A 22 6.63 -14.08 11.02
CA HIS A 22 7.62 -13.11 10.55
C HIS A 22 8.08 -12.22 11.69
N LEU A 23 9.38 -12.28 11.99
CA LEU A 23 9.99 -11.53 13.08
C LEU A 23 10.70 -10.27 12.55
N ALA A 24 10.33 -9.14 13.17
CA ALA A 24 10.98 -7.85 13.02
C ALA A 24 12.27 -7.86 13.83
N LEU A 25 13.44 -7.86 13.20
CA LEU A 25 14.71 -7.81 13.92
C LEU A 25 15.43 -6.51 13.62
N ARG A 26 15.98 -5.89 14.65
CA ARG A 26 16.88 -4.73 14.55
C ARG A 26 18.14 -4.97 15.34
N HIS A 27 19.24 -4.39 14.86
CA HIS A 27 20.49 -4.31 15.60
C HIS A 27 20.77 -2.84 15.87
N PRO A 28 21.06 -2.42 17.12
CA PRO A 28 21.25 -1.01 17.46
C PRO A 28 22.38 -0.33 16.66
N ASP A 29 23.47 -1.05 16.41
CA ASP A 29 24.73 -0.47 15.93
C ASP A 29 25.27 -1.13 14.65
N GLY A 30 24.46 -1.88 13.88
CA GLY A 30 25.01 -2.71 12.80
C GLY A 30 24.03 -3.42 11.88
N ALA A 31 24.58 -4.23 10.96
CA ALA A 31 23.81 -4.96 9.96
C ALA A 31 23.07 -6.16 10.57
N VAL A 32 21.74 -6.21 10.37
CA VAL A 32 20.86 -7.26 10.89
C VAL A 32 21.02 -8.58 10.13
N ALA A 33 21.17 -8.52 8.81
CA ALA A 33 21.07 -9.69 7.93
C ALA A 33 22.07 -10.82 8.28
N PRO A 34 23.37 -10.58 8.53
CA PRO A 34 24.30 -11.66 8.86
C PRO A 34 23.93 -12.38 10.16
N LEU A 35 23.54 -11.63 11.20
CA LEU A 35 23.13 -12.18 12.48
C LEU A 35 21.79 -12.92 12.38
N ALA A 36 20.84 -12.39 11.60
CA ALA A 36 19.56 -13.04 11.38
C ALA A 36 19.67 -14.33 10.55
N ARG A 37 20.57 -14.39 9.56
CA ARG A 37 20.89 -15.64 8.84
C ARG A 37 21.51 -16.68 9.77
N ARG A 38 22.37 -16.26 10.70
CA ARG A 38 22.91 -17.15 11.72
C ARG A 38 21.81 -17.67 12.65
N ALA A 39 20.89 -16.80 13.08
CA ALA A 39 19.73 -17.20 13.87
C ALA A 39 18.85 -18.21 13.11
N ALA A 40 18.59 -17.97 11.81
CA ALA A 40 17.83 -18.87 10.97
C ALA A 40 18.47 -20.26 10.87
N ALA A 41 19.79 -20.33 10.67
CA ALA A 41 20.52 -21.59 10.59
C ALA A 41 20.42 -22.40 11.89
N GLU A 42 20.53 -21.76 13.06
CA GLU A 42 20.40 -22.43 14.36
C GLU A 42 18.94 -22.82 14.68
N LEU A 43 17.95 -22.11 14.14
CA LEU A 43 16.53 -22.49 14.28
C LEU A 43 16.17 -23.77 13.53
N LEU A 44 16.85 -24.07 12.42
CA LEU A 44 16.60 -25.29 11.66
C LEU A 44 16.93 -26.57 12.44
N ASP A 45 17.77 -26.48 13.48
CA ASP A 45 18.09 -27.61 14.36
C ASP A 45 16.95 -27.92 15.36
N HIS A 46 15.95 -27.05 15.48
CA HIS A 46 14.84 -27.22 16.40
C HIS A 46 13.75 -28.14 15.81
N PRO A 47 13.28 -29.19 16.52
CA PRO A 47 12.38 -30.21 15.97
C PRO A 47 11.00 -29.68 15.56
N ASP A 48 10.54 -28.58 16.18
CA ASP A 48 9.26 -27.93 15.84
C ASP A 48 9.37 -26.92 14.67
N VAL A 49 10.55 -26.74 14.05
CA VAL A 49 10.76 -25.80 12.93
C VAL A 49 10.83 -26.56 11.61
N LEU A 50 10.00 -26.18 10.64
CA LEU A 50 9.98 -26.73 9.30
C LEU A 50 10.92 -25.96 8.35
N THR A 51 10.85 -24.63 8.39
CA THR A 51 11.74 -23.74 7.63
C THR A 51 12.07 -22.51 8.45
N ALA A 52 13.31 -22.03 8.34
CA ALA A 52 13.74 -20.76 8.91
C ALA A 52 14.77 -20.11 7.98
N TYR A 53 14.50 -18.89 7.52
CA TYR A 53 15.43 -18.15 6.66
C TYR A 53 15.25 -16.64 6.84
N TRP A 54 16.28 -15.88 6.49
CA TRP A 54 16.20 -14.42 6.43
C TRP A 54 15.71 -13.98 5.05
N ASP A 55 14.59 -13.26 5.01
CA ASP A 55 14.09 -12.64 3.78
C ASP A 55 14.69 -11.24 3.66
N ASP A 56 15.68 -11.09 2.76
CA ASP A 56 16.36 -9.81 2.53
C ASP A 56 15.41 -8.71 2.06
N GLY A 57 14.39 -9.07 1.28
CA GLY A 57 13.47 -8.10 0.71
C GLY A 57 12.44 -7.54 1.69
N LEU A 58 11.90 -8.39 2.57
CA LEU A 58 11.05 -7.96 3.68
C LEU A 58 11.87 -7.44 4.87
N SER A 59 13.17 -7.76 4.92
CA SER A 59 14.03 -7.57 6.08
C SER A 59 13.42 -8.21 7.34
N ARG A 60 13.00 -9.47 7.21
CA ARG A 60 12.36 -10.25 8.28
C ARG A 60 12.95 -11.65 8.36
N LEU A 61 13.03 -12.17 9.58
CA LEU A 61 13.26 -13.59 9.80
C LEU A 61 11.92 -14.31 9.64
N VAL A 62 11.84 -15.18 8.63
CA VAL A 62 10.66 -15.98 8.30
C VAL A 62 10.85 -17.37 8.90
N VAL A 63 9.90 -17.78 9.74
CA VAL A 63 9.92 -19.09 10.42
C VAL A 63 8.58 -19.77 10.20
N THR A 64 8.62 -21.03 9.77
CA THR A 64 7.43 -21.89 9.68
C THR A 64 7.58 -23.03 10.67
N ALA A 65 6.65 -23.13 11.62
CA ALA A 65 6.58 -24.24 12.55
C ALA A 65 5.96 -25.49 11.90
N VAL A 66 6.22 -26.68 12.45
CA VAL A 66 5.62 -27.94 11.96
C VAL A 66 4.10 -27.95 12.19
N THR A 67 3.63 -27.32 13.26
CA THR A 67 2.19 -27.21 13.59
C THR A 67 1.85 -25.83 14.12
N ASP A 68 0.58 -25.41 13.98
CA ASP A 68 0.11 -24.14 14.58
C ASP A 68 0.25 -24.14 16.11
N ALA A 69 0.06 -25.30 16.76
CA ALA A 69 0.21 -25.45 18.22
C ALA A 69 1.66 -25.28 18.72
N ALA A 70 2.65 -25.45 17.85
CA ALA A 70 4.05 -25.19 18.17
C ALA A 70 4.49 -23.75 17.88
N GLY A 71 3.67 -22.98 17.15
CA GLY A 71 4.02 -21.64 16.67
C GLY A 71 4.44 -20.68 17.79
N ASP A 72 3.76 -20.69 18.94
CA ASP A 72 4.10 -19.83 20.08
C ASP A 72 5.47 -20.17 20.66
N ARG A 73 5.74 -21.46 20.90
CA ARG A 73 7.04 -21.93 21.43
C ARG A 73 8.18 -21.62 20.46
N VAL A 74 7.97 -21.85 19.17
CA VAL A 74 8.94 -21.55 18.12
C VAL A 74 9.22 -20.05 18.06
N THR A 75 8.19 -19.21 18.21
CA THR A 75 8.32 -17.75 18.25
C THR A 75 9.15 -17.31 19.43
N GLU A 76 8.83 -17.78 20.64
CA GLU A 76 9.59 -17.46 21.87
C GLU A 76 11.05 -17.90 21.76
N HIS A 77 11.29 -19.10 21.21
CA HIS A 77 12.63 -19.61 20.99
C HIS A 77 13.42 -18.77 19.98
N ALA A 78 12.79 -18.38 18.86
CA ALA A 78 13.40 -17.52 17.85
C ALA A 78 13.72 -16.12 18.38
N VAL A 79 12.85 -15.52 19.20
CA VAL A 79 13.11 -14.24 19.87
C VAL A 79 14.26 -14.36 20.87
N ALA A 80 14.28 -15.42 21.69
CA ALA A 80 15.36 -15.66 22.64
C ALA A 80 16.71 -15.86 21.92
N LEU A 81 16.71 -16.60 20.82
CA LEU A 81 17.90 -16.80 20.00
C LEU A 81 18.40 -15.50 19.38
N ALA A 82 17.50 -14.71 18.80
CA ALA A 82 17.82 -13.41 18.24
C ALA A 82 18.44 -12.49 19.31
N ALA A 83 17.87 -12.46 20.51
CA ALA A 83 18.40 -11.71 21.65
C ALA A 83 19.82 -12.15 22.06
N ARG A 84 20.12 -13.46 22.05
CA ARG A 84 21.50 -13.96 22.31
C ARG A 84 22.51 -13.45 21.30
N LEU A 85 22.08 -13.22 20.05
CA LEU A 85 22.91 -12.70 18.97
C LEU A 85 22.97 -11.16 18.95
N GLY A 86 22.40 -10.48 19.94
CA GLY A 86 22.37 -9.02 20.03
C GLY A 86 21.30 -8.35 19.16
N LEU A 87 20.40 -9.15 18.58
CA LEU A 87 19.25 -8.63 17.85
C LEU A 87 18.11 -8.36 18.82
N THR A 88 17.43 -7.25 18.64
CA THR A 88 16.21 -6.93 19.39
C THR A 88 15.02 -7.00 18.46
N GLU A 89 13.85 -7.30 19.02
CA GLU A 89 12.61 -7.16 18.28
C GLU A 89 12.40 -5.68 17.97
N ASP A 90 12.22 -5.36 16.69
CA ASP A 90 11.83 -4.02 16.32
C ASP A 90 10.35 -3.81 16.64
N ALA A 91 10.08 -3.17 17.78
CA ALA A 91 8.79 -2.57 18.08
C ALA A 91 8.63 -1.30 17.23
N GLY A 92 8.51 -1.48 15.91
CA GLY A 92 8.81 -0.44 14.92
C GLY A 92 8.17 0.92 15.19
N PRO A 93 8.85 1.99 14.77
CA PRO A 93 8.40 2.60 13.52
C PRO A 93 9.56 3.01 12.62
N ASP A 94 9.51 2.62 11.35
CA ASP A 94 10.03 3.51 10.31
C ASP A 94 9.04 3.56 9.16
N GLU A 95 8.20 4.60 9.19
CA GLU A 95 7.60 5.16 7.97
C GLU A 95 8.70 5.64 7.00
N ALA A 96 9.95 5.83 7.48
CA ALA A 96 11.09 6.27 6.69
C ALA A 96 11.57 5.24 5.65
N SER A 97 11.41 3.92 5.89
CA SER A 97 11.80 2.88 4.91
C SER A 97 10.70 2.54 3.88
N GLY A 98 9.64 3.36 3.81
CA GLY A 98 8.77 3.43 2.63
C GLY A 98 7.79 2.28 2.39
N THR A 99 7.90 1.11 3.04
CA THR A 99 6.87 0.07 2.89
C THR A 99 6.66 -0.78 4.15
N ALA A 100 5.50 -0.62 4.80
CA ALA A 100 5.05 -1.45 5.92
C ALA A 100 5.01 -2.94 5.52
N HIS A 101 5.04 -3.87 6.48
CA HIS A 101 4.92 -5.30 6.17
C HIS A 101 3.59 -5.59 5.43
N PRO A 102 3.56 -6.41 4.35
CA PRO A 102 2.34 -6.57 3.54
C PRO A 102 1.13 -7.12 4.32
N GLY A 103 1.39 -7.96 5.32
CA GLY A 103 0.39 -8.48 6.24
C GLY A 103 0.18 -7.65 7.52
N ASP A 104 0.72 -6.42 7.61
CA ASP A 104 0.64 -5.61 8.85
C ASP A 104 -0.83 -5.35 9.24
N PRO A 105 -1.27 -5.80 10.44
CA PRO A 105 -2.64 -5.58 10.89
C PRO A 105 -2.95 -4.13 11.28
N ARG A 106 -1.97 -3.20 11.29
CA ARG A 106 -2.17 -1.79 11.68
C ARG A 106 -3.27 -1.11 10.87
N GLU A 107 -3.30 -1.26 9.55
CA GLU A 107 -4.31 -0.61 8.72
C GLU A 107 -5.72 -1.14 9.01
N VAL A 108 -5.86 -2.46 9.18
CA VAL A 108 -7.11 -3.10 9.59
C VAL A 108 -7.57 -2.58 10.96
N ARG A 109 -6.66 -2.49 11.93
CA ARG A 109 -6.96 -1.94 13.27
C ARG A 109 -7.42 -0.49 13.22
N VAL A 110 -6.69 0.37 12.51
CA VAL A 110 -7.01 1.80 12.42
C VAL A 110 -8.35 2.00 11.74
N ALA A 111 -8.62 1.29 10.63
CA ALA A 111 -9.90 1.36 9.94
C ALA A 111 -11.07 0.85 10.80
N ALA A 112 -10.88 -0.28 11.51
CA ALA A 112 -11.89 -0.84 12.40
C ALA A 112 -12.17 0.06 13.61
N ALA A 113 -11.13 0.63 14.24
CA ALA A 113 -11.28 1.54 15.36
C ALA A 113 -11.95 2.85 14.93
N ALA A 114 -11.60 3.41 13.76
CA ALA A 114 -12.27 4.58 13.22
C ALA A 114 -13.76 4.30 12.95
N LEU A 115 -14.09 3.15 12.34
CA LEU A 115 -15.47 2.72 12.13
C LEU A 115 -16.25 2.58 13.44
N ALA A 116 -15.62 2.01 14.49
CA ALA A 116 -16.23 1.88 15.81
C ALA A 116 -16.51 3.24 16.45
N LEU A 117 -15.59 4.21 16.31
CA LEU A 117 -15.79 5.58 16.77
C LEU A 117 -16.96 6.26 16.06
N ASP A 118 -17.07 6.12 14.73
CA ASP A 118 -18.17 6.68 13.95
C ASP A 118 -19.52 6.05 14.36
N ALA A 119 -19.56 4.72 14.54
CA ALA A 119 -20.74 4.00 15.02
C ALA A 119 -21.16 4.43 16.45
N ALA A 120 -20.20 4.55 17.37
CA ALA A 120 -20.44 5.01 18.73
C ALA A 120 -20.94 6.47 18.74
N GLY A 121 -20.36 7.34 17.92
CA GLY A 121 -20.82 8.72 17.76
C GLY A 121 -22.25 8.81 17.20
N ALA A 122 -22.58 7.97 16.20
CA ALA A 122 -23.92 7.93 15.61
C ALA A 122 -24.96 7.42 16.61
N ALA A 123 -24.66 6.34 17.35
CA ALA A 123 -25.51 5.83 18.42
C ALA A 123 -25.68 6.85 19.56
N GLY A 124 -24.60 7.54 19.93
CA GLY A 124 -24.62 8.63 20.91
C GLY A 124 -25.51 9.78 20.46
N ALA A 125 -25.44 10.20 19.18
CA ALA A 125 -26.31 11.22 18.61
C ALA A 125 -27.80 10.83 18.66
N LEU A 126 -28.12 9.58 18.31
CA LEU A 126 -29.50 9.07 18.33
C LEU A 126 -30.05 8.97 19.76
N THR A 127 -29.23 8.49 20.70
CA THR A 127 -29.57 8.39 22.12
C THR A 127 -29.74 9.77 22.75
N ALA A 128 -28.84 10.72 22.48
CA ALA A 128 -28.97 12.10 22.96
C ALA A 128 -30.25 12.77 22.42
N ARG A 129 -30.59 12.47 21.16
CA ARG A 129 -31.83 12.96 20.53
C ARG A 129 -33.08 12.33 21.17
N SER A 130 -33.07 11.03 21.48
CA SER A 130 -34.21 10.37 22.14
C SER A 130 -34.42 10.85 23.57
N LEU A 131 -33.32 11.13 24.28
CA LEU A 131 -33.31 11.72 25.63
C LEU A 131 -33.54 13.25 25.65
N ARG A 132 -33.74 13.89 24.47
CA ARG A 132 -33.95 15.34 24.32
C ARG A 132 -32.84 16.20 24.96
N LEU A 133 -31.60 15.73 24.92
CA LEU A 133 -30.44 16.49 25.41
C LEU A 133 -30.17 17.72 24.52
N PRO A 134 -29.62 18.81 25.08
CA PRO A 134 -29.23 19.97 24.30
C PRO A 134 -28.12 19.63 23.29
N ARG A 135 -28.18 20.26 22.12
CA ARG A 135 -27.19 20.07 21.05
C ARG A 135 -25.98 20.96 21.28
N SER A 136 -24.79 20.47 20.93
CA SER A 136 -23.61 21.33 20.90
C SER A 136 -23.76 22.42 19.82
N PRO A 137 -23.13 23.60 20.01
CA PRO A 137 -23.14 24.66 19.01
C PRO A 137 -22.50 24.20 17.69
N LYS A 138 -23.07 24.62 16.55
CA LYS A 138 -22.53 24.31 15.20
C LYS A 138 -21.07 24.75 15.02
N ALA A 139 -20.65 25.79 15.72
CA ALA A 139 -19.28 26.26 15.73
C ALA A 139 -18.27 25.19 16.16
N VAL A 140 -18.64 24.27 17.07
CA VAL A 140 -17.76 23.16 17.49
C VAL A 140 -17.51 22.19 16.33
N THR A 141 -18.58 21.79 15.63
CA THR A 141 -18.48 20.91 14.47
C THR A 141 -17.70 21.57 13.32
N ALA A 142 -17.94 22.86 13.06
CA ALA A 142 -17.21 23.63 12.06
C ALA A 142 -15.71 23.73 12.41
N ALA A 143 -15.37 24.03 13.66
CA ALA A 143 -13.98 24.11 14.12
C ALA A 143 -13.24 22.77 13.97
N VAL A 144 -13.87 21.66 14.39
CA VAL A 144 -13.28 20.31 14.23
C VAL A 144 -13.11 19.94 12.75
N THR A 145 -14.08 20.29 11.90
CA THR A 145 -13.97 20.07 10.45
C THR A 145 -12.81 20.86 9.86
N LEU A 146 -12.68 22.15 10.16
CA LEU A 146 -11.56 22.98 9.68
C LEU A 146 -10.21 22.43 10.13
N LEU A 147 -10.12 22.03 11.40
CA LEU A 147 -8.90 21.50 11.97
C LEU A 147 -8.50 20.18 11.30
N ARG A 148 -9.48 19.31 11.01
CA ARG A 148 -9.29 18.05 10.26
C ARG A 148 -8.81 18.27 8.83
N GLU A 149 -9.27 19.34 8.17
CA GLU A 149 -8.93 19.68 6.79
C GLU A 149 -7.64 20.53 6.68
N ASN A 150 -7.10 21.05 7.79
CA ASN A 150 -5.90 21.88 7.75
C ASN A 150 -4.62 21.03 7.57
N PRO A 151 -3.85 21.19 6.46
CA PRO A 151 -2.70 20.35 6.17
C PRO A 151 -1.56 20.53 7.20
N ARG A 152 -1.37 21.73 7.73
CA ARG A 152 -0.34 22.01 8.76
C ARG A 152 -0.67 21.33 10.07
N PHE A 153 -1.95 21.35 10.46
CA PHE A 153 -2.40 20.66 11.67
C PHE A 153 -2.25 19.15 11.56
N ARG A 154 -2.60 18.57 10.40
CA ARG A 154 -2.35 17.15 10.12
C ARG A 154 -0.85 16.82 10.19
N ALA A 155 0.01 17.63 9.58
CA ALA A 155 1.46 17.44 9.66
C ALA A 155 1.98 17.46 11.11
N LEU A 156 1.51 18.40 11.93
CA LEU A 156 1.86 18.49 13.35
C LEU A 156 1.39 17.26 14.14
N LEU A 157 0.14 16.82 13.95
CA LEU A 157 -0.35 15.61 14.60
C LEU A 157 0.41 14.36 14.15
N ARG A 158 0.76 14.26 12.86
CA ARG A 158 1.56 13.15 12.33
C ARG A 158 2.94 13.13 12.96
N GLN A 159 3.60 14.28 13.09
CA GLN A 159 4.91 14.38 13.75
C GLN A 159 4.84 13.95 15.22
N ARG A 160 3.73 14.25 15.92
CA ARG A 160 3.58 13.98 17.35
C ARG A 160 3.09 12.56 17.68
N PHE A 161 2.17 12.02 16.89
CA PHE A 161 1.44 10.78 17.18
C PHE A 161 1.61 9.69 16.11
N GLY A 162 2.39 9.95 15.05
CA GLY A 162 2.48 9.10 13.87
C GLY A 162 1.22 9.15 13.01
N ARG A 163 1.24 8.50 11.84
CA ARG A 163 0.10 8.46 10.91
C ARG A 163 -1.14 7.81 11.53
N SER A 164 -0.95 6.66 12.18
CA SER A 164 -2.05 5.89 12.79
C SER A 164 -2.69 6.63 13.96
N GLY A 165 -1.88 7.22 14.85
CA GLY A 165 -2.37 7.99 16.00
C GLY A 165 -3.12 9.26 15.57
N MET A 166 -2.60 9.98 14.58
CA MET A 166 -3.28 11.13 13.97
C MET A 166 -4.66 10.74 13.42
N GLU A 167 -4.76 9.67 12.63
CA GLU A 167 -6.04 9.24 12.04
C GLU A 167 -7.08 8.89 13.12
N LEU A 168 -6.67 8.20 14.19
CA LEU A 168 -7.56 7.87 15.31
C LEU A 168 -8.00 9.10 16.11
N LEU A 169 -7.08 10.05 16.38
CA LEU A 169 -7.41 11.30 17.06
C LEU A 169 -8.40 12.13 16.26
N LEU A 170 -8.18 12.26 14.95
CA LEU A 170 -9.08 12.98 14.06
C LEU A 170 -10.45 12.28 13.96
N ALA A 171 -10.48 10.95 13.88
CA ALA A 171 -11.72 10.18 13.88
C ALA A 171 -12.50 10.38 15.20
N ALA A 172 -11.82 10.27 16.35
CA ALA A 172 -12.44 10.45 17.65
C ALA A 172 -12.99 11.87 17.86
N ALA A 173 -12.22 12.90 17.47
CA ALA A 173 -12.67 14.30 17.54
C ALA A 173 -13.89 14.55 16.65
N ASN A 174 -13.88 14.02 15.42
CA ASN A 174 -15.00 14.12 14.48
C ASN A 174 -16.25 13.40 15.01
N ALA A 175 -16.09 12.18 15.52
CA ALA A 175 -17.15 11.39 16.14
C ALA A 175 -17.77 12.09 17.35
N ALA A 176 -16.94 12.65 18.25
CA ALA A 176 -17.41 13.40 19.41
C ALA A 176 -18.17 14.68 19.00
N ALA A 177 -17.62 15.44 18.05
CA ALA A 177 -18.22 16.69 17.59
C ALA A 177 -19.57 16.47 16.90
N HIS A 178 -19.67 15.50 15.99
CA HIS A 178 -20.93 15.17 15.32
C HIS A 178 -21.91 14.40 16.21
N GLY A 179 -21.42 13.60 17.16
CA GLY A 179 -22.21 12.93 18.18
C GLY A 179 -22.92 13.92 19.11
N ALA A 180 -22.17 14.83 19.72
CA ALA A 180 -22.69 15.89 20.57
C ALA A 180 -23.57 16.90 19.80
N GLY A 181 -23.25 17.13 18.52
CA GLY A 181 -24.05 17.95 17.61
C GLY A 181 -25.34 17.28 17.13
N GLN A 182 -25.57 16.02 17.49
CA GLN A 182 -26.70 15.19 17.02
C GLN A 182 -26.81 15.14 15.48
N SER A 183 -25.67 14.98 14.78
CA SER A 183 -25.58 14.90 13.32
C SER A 183 -25.17 13.49 12.84
N PRO A 184 -26.08 12.49 12.94
CA PRO A 184 -25.73 11.10 12.66
C PRO A 184 -25.42 10.83 11.19
N VAL A 185 -25.99 11.60 10.25
CA VAL A 185 -25.81 11.37 8.80
C VAL A 185 -24.34 11.51 8.38
N ALA A 186 -23.62 12.49 8.95
CA ALA A 186 -22.19 12.66 8.66
C ALA A 186 -21.37 11.46 9.13
N LEU A 187 -21.70 10.90 10.30
CA LEU A 187 -21.03 9.74 10.87
C LEU A 187 -21.38 8.44 10.14
N VAL A 188 -22.62 8.32 9.64
CA VAL A 188 -23.00 7.19 8.77
C VAL A 188 -22.20 7.24 7.47
N LEU A 189 -22.02 8.41 6.85
CA LEU A 189 -21.22 8.57 5.64
C LEU A 189 -19.73 8.25 5.89
N ASP A 190 -19.15 8.79 6.96
CA ASP A 190 -17.77 8.45 7.37
C ASP A 190 -17.65 6.94 7.65
N GLY A 191 -18.62 6.35 8.35
CA GLY A 191 -18.68 4.91 8.63
C GLY A 191 -18.70 4.05 7.36
N LEU A 192 -19.53 4.38 6.37
CA LEU A 192 -19.56 3.69 5.07
C LEU A 192 -18.18 3.73 4.38
N MET A 193 -17.52 4.88 4.40
CA MET A 193 -16.17 5.01 3.86
C MET A 193 -15.16 4.16 4.65
N ARG A 194 -15.21 4.18 6.00
CA ARG A 194 -14.33 3.36 6.84
C ARG A 194 -14.58 1.86 6.64
N THR A 195 -15.80 1.44 6.33
CA THR A 195 -16.09 0.06 5.92
C THR A 195 -15.34 -0.31 4.65
N GLY A 196 -15.35 0.53 3.61
CA GLY A 196 -14.58 0.29 2.38
C GLY A 196 -13.07 0.13 2.64
N GLN A 197 -12.49 1.04 3.42
CA GLN A 197 -11.06 0.98 3.81
C GLN A 197 -10.74 -0.28 4.62
N LEU A 198 -11.63 -0.67 5.53
CA LEU A 198 -11.47 -1.89 6.30
C LEU A 198 -11.54 -3.14 5.40
N THR A 199 -12.48 -3.18 4.45
CA THR A 199 -12.59 -4.30 3.50
C THR A 199 -11.36 -4.41 2.61
N GLU A 200 -10.81 -3.28 2.16
CA GLU A 200 -9.61 -3.22 1.34
C GLU A 200 -8.38 -3.69 2.13
N ALA A 201 -8.15 -3.15 3.33
CA ALA A 201 -7.04 -3.55 4.19
C ALA A 201 -7.12 -5.04 4.56
N ALA A 202 -8.31 -5.55 4.86
CA ALA A 202 -8.52 -6.96 5.15
C ALA A 202 -8.30 -7.85 3.92
N ALA A 203 -8.72 -7.39 2.72
CA ALA A 203 -8.49 -8.10 1.47
C ALA A 203 -7.00 -8.16 1.13
N ARG A 204 -6.25 -7.07 1.27
CA ARG A 204 -4.80 -7.04 1.05
C ARG A 204 -4.05 -7.94 2.02
N ALA A 205 -4.39 -7.90 3.30
CA ALA A 205 -3.81 -8.80 4.30
C ALA A 205 -4.13 -10.29 3.99
N ALA A 206 -5.36 -10.59 3.57
CA ALA A 206 -5.75 -11.94 3.17
C ALA A 206 -5.05 -12.38 1.87
N ALA A 207 -4.85 -11.49 0.91
CA ALA A 207 -4.10 -11.76 -0.32
C ALA A 207 -2.65 -12.12 0.01
N PHE A 208 -2.00 -11.38 0.92
CA PHE A 208 -0.67 -11.74 1.39
C PHE A 208 -0.65 -13.11 2.08
N GLU A 209 -1.60 -13.40 2.98
CA GLU A 209 -1.71 -14.73 3.62
C GLU A 209 -1.83 -15.86 2.59
N ALA A 210 -2.64 -15.65 1.55
CA ALA A 210 -2.88 -16.64 0.49
C ALA A 210 -1.66 -16.83 -0.42
N LEU A 211 -0.98 -15.74 -0.78
CA LEU A 211 0.19 -15.74 -1.66
C LEU A 211 1.50 -16.00 -0.92
N HIS A 212 1.48 -16.09 0.41
CA HIS A 212 2.67 -16.19 1.23
C HIS A 212 3.56 -17.36 0.80
N ASP A 213 2.98 -18.55 0.64
CA ASP A 213 3.75 -19.74 0.25
C ASP A 213 4.33 -19.63 -1.15
N ASP A 214 3.78 -18.77 -2.01
CA ASP A 214 4.27 -18.53 -3.36
C ASP A 214 5.39 -17.49 -3.43
N LEU A 215 5.25 -16.44 -2.64
CA LEU A 215 6.12 -15.26 -2.64
C LEU A 215 7.30 -15.36 -1.67
N CYS A 216 7.09 -15.99 -0.51
CA CYS A 216 8.05 -16.10 0.59
C CYS A 216 8.57 -17.54 0.67
N ARG A 217 9.51 -17.88 -0.21
CA ARG A 217 10.21 -19.18 -0.22
C ARG A 217 11.70 -18.95 -0.09
N GLU A 218 12.39 -19.84 0.64
CA GLU A 218 13.84 -19.79 0.81
C GLU A 218 14.60 -19.75 -0.53
N GLN A 219 14.14 -20.51 -1.54
CA GLN A 219 14.81 -20.57 -2.85
C GLN A 219 14.42 -19.45 -3.81
N ARG A 220 13.45 -18.59 -3.44
CA ARG A 220 12.98 -17.49 -4.30
C ARG A 220 13.75 -16.23 -3.96
N THR A 221 14.35 -15.59 -4.97
CA THR A 221 15.06 -14.31 -4.78
C THR A 221 14.08 -13.24 -4.29
N SER A 222 14.34 -12.70 -3.11
CA SER A 222 13.58 -11.61 -2.49
C SER A 222 14.41 -10.33 -2.51
N ILE A 223 13.91 -9.27 -3.15
CA ILE A 223 14.65 -8.04 -3.41
C ILE A 223 14.07 -6.90 -2.55
N PRO A 224 14.89 -6.21 -1.73
CA PRO A 224 14.42 -5.10 -0.91
C PRO A 224 14.10 -3.88 -1.74
N CYS A 225 13.29 -2.98 -1.17
CA CYS A 225 13.16 -1.63 -1.71
C CYS A 225 14.49 -0.89 -1.54
N PRO A 226 15.08 -0.32 -2.60
CA PRO A 226 16.21 0.59 -2.47
C PRO A 226 15.81 1.82 -1.62
N THR A 227 16.72 2.34 -0.80
CA THR A 227 16.41 3.32 0.25
C THR A 227 16.16 4.75 -0.23
N ASP A 228 16.46 5.11 -1.48
CA ASP A 228 16.44 6.51 -1.94
C ASP A 228 15.87 6.70 -3.35
N THR A 229 15.17 5.70 -3.87
CA THR A 229 14.76 5.70 -5.29
C THR A 229 13.30 6.13 -5.48
N ARG A 230 12.52 6.24 -4.40
CA ARG A 230 11.07 6.48 -4.49
C ARG A 230 10.75 7.97 -4.71
N PRO A 231 10.00 8.34 -5.76
CA PRO A 231 9.58 9.73 -5.97
C PRO A 231 8.57 10.16 -4.91
N PRO A 232 8.51 11.46 -4.57
CA PRO A 232 7.46 12.01 -3.71
C PRO A 232 6.10 11.87 -4.38
N LEU A 233 5.04 11.66 -3.59
CA LEU A 233 3.68 11.58 -4.10
C LEU A 233 3.26 12.93 -4.70
N ARG A 234 2.61 12.88 -5.86
CA ARG A 234 2.07 14.06 -6.53
C ARG A 234 0.66 14.34 -6.01
N VAL A 235 0.31 15.63 -6.01
CA VAL A 235 -1.00 16.10 -5.59
C VAL A 235 -2.00 15.81 -6.70
N THR A 236 -3.04 15.03 -6.41
CA THR A 236 -4.10 14.75 -7.38
C THR A 236 -5.05 15.96 -7.54
N PRO A 237 -5.78 16.10 -8.67
CA PRO A 237 -6.78 17.16 -8.86
C PRO A 237 -7.80 17.23 -7.73
N SER A 238 -8.25 16.08 -7.24
CA SER A 238 -9.17 15.97 -6.12
C SER A 238 -8.57 16.53 -4.81
N GLN A 239 -7.28 16.28 -4.53
CA GLN A 239 -6.56 16.84 -3.39
C GLN A 239 -6.31 18.35 -3.53
N ALA A 240 -5.93 18.81 -4.72
CA ALA A 240 -5.73 20.23 -5.00
C ALA A 240 -7.03 21.01 -4.81
N TYR A 241 -8.14 20.51 -5.36
CA TYR A 241 -9.47 21.07 -5.14
C TYR A 241 -9.83 21.08 -3.64
N ALA A 242 -9.61 19.98 -2.92
CA ALA A 242 -9.91 19.92 -1.50
C ALA A 242 -9.11 20.95 -0.68
N ALA A 243 -7.84 21.16 -1.00
CA ALA A 243 -7.01 22.18 -0.37
C ALA A 243 -7.55 23.60 -0.64
N HIS A 244 -7.89 23.91 -1.89
CA HIS A 244 -8.46 25.21 -2.26
C HIS A 244 -9.84 25.45 -1.64
N ALA A 245 -10.72 24.45 -1.65
CA ALA A 245 -12.02 24.51 -0.99
C ALA A 245 -11.87 24.73 0.53
N GLY A 246 -10.91 24.05 1.16
CA GLY A 246 -10.54 24.26 2.56
C GLY A 246 -10.17 25.72 2.83
N THR A 247 -9.22 26.29 2.07
CA THR A 247 -8.82 27.70 2.21
C THR A 247 -9.98 28.67 1.94
N GLY A 248 -10.76 28.42 0.88
CA GLY A 248 -11.93 29.23 0.52
C GLY A 248 -13.01 29.22 1.59
N SER A 249 -13.26 28.08 2.22
CA SER A 249 -14.25 27.93 3.30
C SER A 249 -13.89 28.76 4.53
N VAL A 250 -12.60 28.83 4.89
CA VAL A 250 -12.11 29.66 6.01
C VAL A 250 -12.29 31.14 5.68
N ALA A 251 -11.90 31.57 4.47
CA ALA A 251 -12.05 32.96 4.05
C ALA A 251 -13.52 33.38 4.00
N GLY A 252 -14.39 32.55 3.42
CA GLY A 252 -15.83 32.79 3.36
C GLY A 252 -16.47 32.85 4.75
N ALA A 253 -16.04 31.99 5.67
CA ALA A 253 -16.51 32.01 7.06
C ALA A 253 -16.06 33.27 7.82
N ALA A 254 -14.82 33.71 7.64
CA ALA A 254 -14.32 34.94 8.24
C ALA A 254 -15.08 36.17 7.72
N ALA A 255 -15.32 36.24 6.40
CA ALA A 255 -16.12 37.30 5.80
C ALA A 255 -17.57 37.28 6.32
N THR A 256 -18.19 36.11 6.39
CA THR A 256 -19.54 35.94 6.95
C THR A 256 -19.59 36.41 8.39
N LEU A 257 -18.61 36.02 9.23
CA LEU A 257 -18.54 36.46 10.62
C LEU A 257 -18.37 37.98 10.75
N LEU A 258 -17.50 38.59 9.92
CA LEU A 258 -17.26 40.03 9.94
C LEU A 258 -18.49 40.84 9.51
N VAL A 259 -19.28 40.34 8.57
CA VAL A 259 -20.47 41.03 8.06
C VAL A 259 -21.67 40.82 8.99
N THR A 260 -21.94 39.56 9.35
CA THR A 260 -23.17 39.16 10.04
C THR A 260 -23.03 39.24 11.56
N HIS A 261 -21.80 39.20 12.07
CA HIS A 261 -21.48 39.04 13.49
C HIS A 261 -22.12 37.78 14.12
N ASP A 262 -22.53 36.80 13.29
CA ASP A 262 -23.14 35.55 13.74
C ASP A 262 -22.20 34.35 13.52
N THR A 263 -21.76 33.75 14.63
CA THR A 263 -20.95 32.54 14.64
C THR A 263 -21.64 31.33 14.03
N ARG A 264 -22.97 31.29 14.03
CA ARG A 264 -23.75 30.20 13.43
C ARG A 264 -23.72 30.28 11.91
N GLU A 265 -23.93 31.46 11.33
CA GLU A 265 -23.85 31.66 9.87
C GLU A 265 -22.43 31.43 9.37
N ALA A 266 -21.42 31.89 10.11
CA ALA A 266 -20.02 31.59 9.81
C ALA A 266 -19.74 30.07 9.84
N ALA A 267 -20.29 29.33 10.81
CA ALA A 267 -20.15 27.88 10.88
C ALA A 267 -20.86 27.16 9.71
N GLU A 268 -22.00 27.67 9.24
CA GLU A 268 -22.67 27.14 8.05
C GLU A 268 -21.84 27.37 6.78
N ALA A 269 -21.22 28.54 6.64
CA ALA A 269 -20.30 28.82 5.53
C ALA A 269 -19.08 27.88 5.49
N VAL A 270 -18.47 27.59 6.65
CA VAL A 270 -17.41 26.58 6.76
C VAL A 270 -17.87 25.21 6.27
N LEU A 271 -19.02 24.75 6.79
CA LEU A 271 -19.51 23.40 6.51
C LEU A 271 -19.96 23.24 5.05
N ALA A 272 -20.49 24.30 4.45
CA ALA A 272 -20.86 24.34 3.04
C ALA A 272 -19.63 24.27 2.11
N GLY A 273 -18.51 24.86 2.51
CA GLY A 273 -17.25 24.81 1.77
C GLY A 273 -16.42 23.52 1.94
N SER A 274 -16.91 22.55 2.72
CA SER A 274 -16.20 21.29 2.95
C SER A 274 -16.18 20.42 1.68
N PRO A 275 -15.00 19.99 1.19
CA PRO A 275 -14.86 19.25 -0.08
C PRO A 275 -15.21 17.76 0.05
N LYS A 276 -16.35 17.43 0.65
CA LYS A 276 -16.75 16.05 0.95
C LYS A 276 -16.78 15.17 -0.30
N ALA A 277 -17.37 15.64 -1.40
CA ALA A 277 -17.45 14.87 -2.63
C ALA A 277 -16.07 14.53 -3.21
N ALA A 278 -15.18 15.54 -3.28
CA ALA A 278 -13.80 15.37 -3.74
C ALA A 278 -12.97 14.44 -2.84
N ARG A 279 -13.39 14.24 -1.59
CA ARG A 279 -12.75 13.32 -0.64
C ARG A 279 -13.31 11.90 -0.71
N TYR A 280 -14.63 11.74 -0.63
CA TYR A 280 -15.25 10.41 -0.54
C TYR A 280 -15.26 9.67 -1.87
N GLY A 281 -15.42 10.38 -3.00
CA GLY A 281 -15.47 9.76 -4.33
C GLY A 281 -14.19 8.98 -4.64
N PRO A 282 -13.02 9.64 -4.73
CA PRO A 282 -11.75 8.97 -4.97
C PRO A 282 -11.43 7.92 -3.92
N ALA A 283 -11.64 8.22 -2.63
CA ALA A 283 -11.37 7.26 -1.56
C ALA A 283 -12.22 5.98 -1.65
N ALA A 284 -13.48 6.08 -2.09
CA ALA A 284 -14.34 4.93 -2.31
C ALA A 284 -13.89 4.12 -3.53
N PHE A 285 -13.54 4.78 -4.63
CA PHE A 285 -12.98 4.13 -5.81
C PHE A 285 -11.70 3.36 -5.48
N ASP A 286 -10.75 4.01 -4.79
CA ASP A 286 -9.48 3.40 -4.38
C ASP A 286 -9.69 2.16 -3.51
N ALA A 287 -10.61 2.23 -2.55
CA ALA A 287 -10.92 1.11 -1.66
C ALA A 287 -11.53 -0.07 -2.43
N VAL A 288 -12.41 0.20 -3.40
CA VAL A 288 -13.01 -0.84 -4.25
C VAL A 288 -11.96 -1.44 -5.19
N LEU A 289 -11.14 -0.62 -5.85
CA LEU A 289 -10.08 -1.06 -6.74
C LEU A 289 -9.05 -1.93 -5.99
N GLY A 290 -8.54 -1.44 -4.86
CA GLY A 290 -7.60 -2.19 -4.03
C GLY A 290 -8.18 -3.51 -3.50
N THR A 291 -9.48 -3.52 -3.16
CA THR A 291 -10.20 -4.76 -2.79
C THR A 291 -10.30 -5.72 -3.97
N HIS A 292 -10.60 -5.22 -5.17
CA HIS A 292 -10.73 -6.04 -6.36
C HIS A 292 -9.40 -6.69 -6.74
N LEU A 293 -8.33 -5.89 -6.82
CA LEU A 293 -6.96 -6.36 -7.11
C LEU A 293 -6.49 -7.40 -6.08
N ALA A 294 -6.70 -7.13 -4.79
CA ALA A 294 -6.33 -8.10 -3.75
C ALA A 294 -7.09 -9.42 -3.89
N ARG A 295 -8.37 -9.38 -4.31
CA ARG A 295 -9.18 -10.59 -4.52
C ARG A 295 -8.85 -11.32 -5.82
N SER A 296 -8.31 -10.64 -6.83
CA SER A 296 -7.86 -11.28 -8.07
C SER A 296 -6.48 -11.94 -7.94
N GLY A 297 -5.79 -11.75 -6.82
CA GLY A 297 -4.46 -12.33 -6.58
C GLY A 297 -3.29 -11.35 -6.77
N VAL A 298 -3.58 -10.05 -6.94
CA VAL A 298 -2.55 -9.00 -6.98
C VAL A 298 -2.22 -8.56 -5.56
N LEU A 299 -0.94 -8.63 -5.17
CA LEU A 299 -0.52 -8.13 -3.87
C LEU A 299 -0.27 -6.63 -3.93
N VAL A 300 -1.27 -5.84 -3.54
CA VAL A 300 -1.15 -4.38 -3.41
C VAL A 300 -0.40 -4.03 -2.12
N ARG A 301 0.78 -3.41 -2.27
CA ARG A 301 1.67 -2.96 -1.19
C ARG A 301 1.34 -1.57 -0.70
N SER A 302 1.04 -0.64 -1.61
CA SER A 302 0.81 0.77 -1.31
C SER A 302 -0.47 1.29 -1.96
N ALA A 303 -1.54 1.30 -1.17
CA ALA A 303 -2.83 1.88 -1.58
C ALA A 303 -2.75 3.40 -1.81
N GLU A 304 -1.70 4.08 -1.31
CA GLU A 304 -1.49 5.51 -1.52
C GLU A 304 -0.84 5.79 -2.88
N ARG A 305 0.12 4.94 -3.30
CA ARG A 305 0.73 5.05 -4.62
C ARG A 305 -0.20 4.60 -5.72
N LEU A 306 -1.01 3.57 -5.49
CA LEU A 306 -2.02 3.14 -6.45
C LEU A 306 -3.00 4.27 -6.86
N ARG A 307 -3.23 5.27 -5.98
CA ARG A 307 -4.07 6.44 -6.30
C ARG A 307 -3.47 7.33 -7.38
N GLN A 308 -2.16 7.29 -7.57
CA GLN A 308 -1.50 8.06 -8.61
C GLN A 308 -1.91 7.57 -10.01
N LEU A 309 -2.54 6.40 -10.13
CA LEU A 309 -3.22 5.97 -11.37
C LEU A 309 -4.32 6.96 -11.81
N GLU A 310 -4.90 7.76 -10.91
CA GLU A 310 -5.85 8.84 -11.25
C GLU A 310 -5.24 9.88 -12.20
N ILE A 311 -3.93 10.09 -12.10
CA ILE A 311 -3.18 11.15 -12.77
C ILE A 311 -2.05 10.62 -13.66
N ALA A 312 -1.93 9.30 -13.76
CA ALA A 312 -0.95 8.64 -14.62
C ALA A 312 -1.26 8.95 -16.08
N ASP A 313 -0.23 9.35 -16.83
CA ASP A 313 -0.34 9.67 -18.25
C ASP A 313 0.65 8.87 -19.10
N SER A 314 1.56 8.11 -18.47
CA SER A 314 2.62 7.39 -19.16
C SER A 314 2.79 5.98 -18.60
N LEU A 315 3.04 5.02 -19.49
CA LEU A 315 3.28 3.63 -19.18
C LEU A 315 4.65 3.20 -19.72
N VAL A 316 5.58 2.87 -18.83
CA VAL A 316 6.90 2.35 -19.19
C VAL A 316 6.93 0.84 -18.96
N LEU A 317 7.05 0.08 -20.04
CA LEU A 317 7.08 -1.38 -20.04
C LEU A 317 8.49 -1.88 -20.33
N HIS A 318 9.07 -2.66 -19.42
CA HIS A 318 10.29 -3.39 -19.74
C HIS A 318 9.96 -4.53 -20.73
N ALA A 319 10.77 -4.76 -21.76
CA ALA A 319 10.53 -5.77 -22.79
C ALA A 319 10.28 -7.18 -22.21
N ASP A 320 11.00 -7.56 -21.15
CA ASP A 320 10.77 -8.83 -20.43
C ASP A 320 9.36 -8.98 -19.81
N ALA A 321 8.65 -7.89 -19.56
CA ALA A 321 7.27 -7.94 -19.11
C ALA A 321 6.32 -8.41 -20.22
N LEU A 322 6.65 -8.12 -21.48
CA LEU A 322 5.88 -8.46 -22.67
C LEU A 322 6.25 -9.84 -23.23
N ARG A 323 7.22 -10.53 -22.62
CA ARG A 323 7.68 -11.84 -23.05
C ARG A 323 6.91 -12.97 -22.36
N ASN A 324 6.47 -13.93 -23.15
CA ASN A 324 5.94 -15.19 -22.70
C ASN A 324 7.07 -16.06 -22.10
N HIS A 325 7.02 -16.25 -20.79
CA HIS A 325 7.93 -17.15 -20.08
C HIS A 325 7.24 -18.40 -19.54
N THR A 326 6.09 -18.76 -20.13
CA THR A 326 5.36 -19.98 -19.78
C THR A 326 6.29 -21.20 -19.86
N ARG A 327 6.19 -22.06 -18.85
CA ARG A 327 6.95 -23.31 -18.71
C ARG A 327 6.96 -24.09 -20.05
N PRO A 328 8.12 -24.54 -20.57
CA PRO A 328 8.12 -25.49 -21.67
C PRO A 328 7.35 -26.74 -21.23
N ALA A 329 6.34 -27.14 -22.02
CA ALA A 329 5.53 -28.31 -21.72
C ALA A 329 6.43 -29.53 -21.47
N PRO A 330 6.12 -30.40 -20.49
CA PRO A 330 6.88 -31.63 -20.28
C PRO A 330 6.81 -32.48 -21.55
N GLY A 331 7.94 -32.64 -22.24
CA GLY A 331 8.04 -33.37 -23.51
C GLY A 331 8.79 -32.67 -24.64
N HIS A 332 9.19 -31.40 -24.47
CA HIS A 332 10.18 -30.76 -25.35
C HIS A 332 11.57 -30.86 -24.73
N ASP A 333 12.56 -31.20 -25.56
CA ASP A 333 13.96 -31.52 -25.23
C ASP A 333 14.76 -30.32 -24.70
N GLY A 334 14.23 -29.54 -23.75
CA GLY A 334 14.92 -28.44 -23.07
C GLY A 334 15.46 -27.31 -23.98
N LYS A 335 15.33 -27.41 -25.30
CA LYS A 335 15.73 -26.39 -26.26
C LYS A 335 14.56 -25.45 -26.50
N PRO A 336 14.73 -24.13 -26.28
CA PRO A 336 13.74 -23.16 -26.72
C PRO A 336 13.55 -23.31 -28.25
N PRO A 337 12.32 -23.24 -28.76
CA PRO A 337 12.07 -23.28 -30.19
C PRO A 337 12.86 -22.14 -30.87
N LEU A 338 13.57 -22.46 -31.95
CA LEU A 338 14.52 -21.56 -32.60
C LEU A 338 13.87 -20.33 -33.29
N PHE A 339 12.53 -20.23 -33.33
CA PHE A 339 11.81 -19.24 -34.16
C PHE A 339 10.46 -18.73 -33.61
N ASP A 340 10.06 -19.01 -32.37
CA ASP A 340 8.88 -18.31 -31.80
C ASP A 340 9.32 -17.03 -31.12
N ASP A 341 8.86 -15.89 -31.62
CA ASP A 341 8.91 -14.62 -30.89
C ASP A 341 8.03 -14.80 -29.65
N PRO A 342 8.59 -14.89 -28.42
CA PRO A 342 7.83 -15.30 -27.26
C PRO A 342 7.11 -14.08 -26.71
N VAL A 343 6.15 -13.54 -27.45
CA VAL A 343 5.28 -12.45 -26.98
C VAL A 343 4.22 -13.05 -26.05
N ASP A 344 4.00 -12.40 -24.91
CA ASP A 344 2.95 -12.77 -23.97
C ASP A 344 1.57 -12.60 -24.63
N PRO A 345 0.65 -13.58 -24.54
CA PRO A 345 -0.68 -13.48 -25.14
C PRO A 345 -1.48 -12.25 -24.69
N CYS A 346 -1.18 -11.68 -23.52
CA CYS A 346 -1.83 -10.49 -23.00
C CYS A 346 -1.18 -9.17 -23.49
N ALA A 347 -0.03 -9.21 -24.17
CA ALA A 347 0.73 -8.01 -24.54
C ALA A 347 -0.09 -7.02 -25.39
N GLU A 348 -0.75 -7.50 -26.44
CA GLU A 348 -1.59 -6.64 -27.29
C GLU A 348 -2.77 -6.06 -26.51
N ALA A 349 -3.39 -6.86 -25.65
CA ALA A 349 -4.53 -6.42 -24.84
C ALA A 349 -4.14 -5.34 -23.82
N VAL A 350 -2.96 -5.46 -23.20
CA VAL A 350 -2.42 -4.44 -22.28
C VAL A 350 -2.09 -3.14 -23.03
N LEU A 351 -1.47 -3.24 -24.20
CA LEU A 351 -1.16 -2.06 -25.02
C LEU A 351 -2.43 -1.36 -25.54
N ASP A 352 -3.45 -2.12 -25.95
CA ASP A 352 -4.76 -1.57 -26.31
C ASP A 352 -5.45 -0.93 -25.10
N ALA A 353 -5.39 -1.55 -23.92
CA ALA A 353 -5.91 -0.97 -22.69
C ALA A 353 -5.21 0.35 -22.32
N ALA A 354 -3.88 0.40 -22.42
CA ALA A 354 -3.08 1.60 -22.19
C ALA A 354 -3.46 2.73 -23.16
N ARG A 355 -3.60 2.42 -24.45
CA ARG A 355 -4.03 3.38 -25.47
C ARG A 355 -5.45 3.90 -25.22
N ARG A 356 -6.39 3.02 -24.86
CA ARG A 356 -7.77 3.43 -24.50
C ARG A 356 -7.82 4.29 -23.24
N ALA A 357 -6.87 4.08 -22.32
CA ALA A 357 -6.68 4.92 -21.15
C ALA A 357 -5.95 6.25 -21.47
N GLY A 358 -5.48 6.44 -22.71
CA GLY A 358 -4.76 7.64 -23.14
C GLY A 358 -3.33 7.74 -22.61
N LEU A 359 -2.73 6.62 -22.21
CA LEU A 359 -1.35 6.59 -21.71
C LEU A 359 -0.35 6.65 -22.87
N HIS A 360 0.71 7.45 -22.69
CA HIS A 360 1.88 7.44 -23.56
C HIS A 360 2.72 6.19 -23.25
N VAL A 361 2.84 5.28 -24.21
CA VAL A 361 3.48 3.97 -23.99
C VAL A 361 4.92 3.96 -24.47
N VAL A 362 5.84 3.67 -23.55
CA VAL A 362 7.28 3.55 -23.81
C VAL A 362 7.75 2.14 -23.49
N ILE A 363 8.44 1.49 -24.43
CA ILE A 363 9.05 0.16 -24.22
C ILE A 363 10.57 0.28 -24.04
N THR A 364 11.13 -0.40 -23.04
CA THR A 364 12.58 -0.38 -22.71
C THR A 364 13.20 -1.79 -22.77
N GLY A 365 14.53 -1.90 -22.76
CA GLY A 365 15.22 -3.19 -22.55
C GLY A 365 15.44 -4.04 -23.80
N GLY A 366 15.40 -3.43 -24.99
CA GLY A 366 15.73 -4.08 -26.27
C GLY A 366 14.52 -4.29 -27.20
N SER A 367 14.76 -4.09 -28.50
CA SER A 367 13.74 -3.97 -29.56
C SER A 367 13.57 -5.23 -30.43
N ASP A 368 13.90 -6.40 -29.90
CA ASP A 368 13.76 -7.67 -30.62
C ASP A 368 12.30 -8.08 -30.82
N LEU A 369 11.37 -7.57 -29.99
CA LEU A 369 9.91 -7.68 -30.14
C LEU A 369 9.35 -6.76 -31.26
N LYS A 370 9.82 -6.93 -32.50
CA LYS A 370 9.58 -5.97 -33.60
C LYS A 370 8.10 -5.69 -33.92
N ASP A 371 7.22 -6.68 -33.77
CA ASP A 371 5.80 -6.49 -34.09
C ASP A 371 5.04 -5.78 -32.95
N ILE A 372 5.43 -6.02 -31.70
CA ILE A 372 4.82 -5.39 -30.51
C ILE A 372 5.35 -3.98 -30.28
N THR A 373 6.63 -3.74 -30.55
CA THR A 373 7.24 -2.40 -30.44
C THR A 373 6.61 -1.38 -31.39
N ARG A 374 5.99 -1.80 -32.49
CA ARG A 374 5.19 -0.93 -33.38
C ARG A 374 3.90 -0.42 -32.75
N LEU A 375 3.41 -1.06 -31.69
CA LEU A 375 2.18 -0.66 -30.99
C LEU A 375 2.45 0.38 -29.88
N ALA A 376 3.72 0.54 -29.48
CA ALA A 376 4.15 1.57 -28.55
C ALA A 376 4.34 2.92 -29.25
N ASP A 377 4.22 4.01 -28.48
CA ASP A 377 4.48 5.35 -28.98
C ASP A 377 5.98 5.61 -29.09
N GLU A 378 6.76 5.06 -28.17
CA GLU A 378 8.22 5.17 -28.13
C GLU A 378 8.90 3.85 -27.74
N VAL A 379 10.10 3.63 -28.27
CA VAL A 379 11.00 2.55 -27.86
C VAL A 379 12.33 3.17 -27.43
N ALA A 380 12.64 3.06 -26.14
CA ALA A 380 13.87 3.60 -25.57
C ALA A 380 15.11 2.84 -26.10
N PRO A 381 16.28 3.50 -26.18
CA PRO A 381 17.54 2.84 -26.50
C PRO A 381 17.80 1.64 -25.58
N ALA A 382 18.29 0.53 -26.15
CA ALA A 382 18.43 -0.73 -25.43
C ALA A 382 19.48 -0.68 -24.29
N ASP A 383 20.44 0.24 -24.39
CA ASP A 383 21.49 0.51 -23.42
C ASP A 383 21.07 1.47 -22.31
N LEU A 384 19.92 2.13 -22.44
CA LEU A 384 19.41 3.05 -21.43
C LEU A 384 18.74 2.29 -20.27
N PRO A 385 19.19 2.47 -19.01
CA PRO A 385 18.58 1.82 -17.86
C PRO A 385 17.11 2.18 -17.68
N PHE A 386 16.31 1.23 -17.18
CA PHE A 386 14.86 1.43 -16.96
C PHE A 386 14.56 2.67 -16.11
N GLY A 387 15.31 2.87 -15.02
CA GLY A 387 15.13 4.02 -14.12
C GLY A 387 15.41 5.37 -14.80
N ASP A 388 16.34 5.41 -15.74
CA ASP A 388 16.72 6.64 -16.45
C ASP A 388 15.62 7.06 -17.44
N VAL A 389 14.97 6.09 -18.10
CA VAL A 389 13.78 6.34 -18.94
C VAL A 389 12.63 6.91 -18.10
N VAL A 390 12.36 6.29 -16.95
CA VAL A 390 11.33 6.76 -16.01
C VAL A 390 11.63 8.18 -15.56
N GLN A 391 12.88 8.46 -15.17
CA GLN A 391 13.28 9.78 -14.69
C GLN A 391 13.22 10.84 -15.81
N ALA A 392 13.57 10.49 -17.05
CA ALA A 392 13.46 11.39 -18.20
C ALA A 392 12.01 11.84 -18.39
N LEU A 393 11.06 10.89 -18.44
CA LEU A 393 9.63 11.21 -18.55
C LEU A 393 9.13 12.06 -17.37
N GLN A 394 9.55 11.73 -16.15
CA GLN A 394 9.18 12.50 -14.96
C GLN A 394 9.73 13.93 -14.99
N ASN A 395 10.92 14.14 -15.55
CA ASN A 395 11.51 15.48 -15.73
C ASN A 395 10.74 16.30 -16.77
N ASP A 396 10.14 15.63 -17.77
CA ASP A 396 9.23 16.23 -18.75
C ASP A 396 7.82 16.48 -18.18
N GLY A 397 7.57 16.09 -16.93
CA GLY A 397 6.34 16.35 -16.20
C GLY A 397 5.32 15.22 -16.23
N HIS A 398 5.67 14.07 -16.82
CA HIS A 398 4.81 12.90 -16.88
C HIS A 398 4.71 12.17 -15.53
N ILE A 399 3.57 11.50 -15.33
CA ILE A 399 3.34 10.61 -14.19
C ILE A 399 3.40 9.17 -14.69
N VAL A 400 4.42 8.46 -14.23
CA VAL A 400 4.86 7.21 -14.86
C VAL A 400 4.39 5.99 -14.08
N VAL A 401 3.68 5.10 -14.77
CA VAL A 401 3.47 3.71 -14.35
C VAL A 401 4.59 2.87 -14.92
N GLY A 402 5.44 2.33 -14.03
CA GLY A 402 6.51 1.42 -14.41
C GLY A 402 6.07 -0.03 -14.25
N VAL A 403 6.18 -0.82 -15.31
CA VAL A 403 5.85 -2.25 -15.30
C VAL A 403 7.08 -3.03 -15.73
N ALA A 404 7.56 -3.90 -14.86
CA ALA A 404 8.70 -4.74 -15.19
C ALA A 404 8.64 -6.11 -14.54
N ARG A 405 9.32 -7.06 -15.20
CA ARG A 405 9.62 -8.38 -14.67
C ARG A 405 11.04 -8.36 -14.13
N VAL A 406 11.19 -8.50 -12.82
CA VAL A 406 12.53 -8.49 -12.20
C VAL A 406 13.11 -9.90 -12.21
N ALA A 407 14.28 -10.07 -12.83
CA ALA A 407 14.93 -11.37 -12.92
C ALA A 407 15.46 -11.83 -11.54
N ALA A 408 15.46 -13.15 -11.30
CA ALA A 408 15.98 -13.74 -10.07
C ALA A 408 17.52 -13.65 -9.95
N ARG A 409 18.23 -13.50 -11.07
CA ARG A 409 19.68 -13.35 -11.18
C ARG A 409 19.99 -12.40 -12.34
N GLY A 410 20.82 -11.38 -12.08
CA GLY A 410 21.02 -10.27 -13.04
C GLY A 410 19.81 -9.34 -13.10
N GLY A 411 19.92 -8.22 -13.82
CA GLY A 411 18.83 -7.23 -13.91
C GLY A 411 18.76 -6.25 -12.73
N ASP A 412 19.90 -5.99 -12.09
CA ASP A 412 20.04 -5.00 -11.01
C ASP A 412 19.47 -3.63 -11.39
N ASP A 413 19.58 -3.23 -12.67
CA ASP A 413 19.10 -1.94 -13.15
C ASP A 413 17.58 -1.84 -13.12
N VAL A 414 16.87 -2.91 -13.48
CA VAL A 414 15.40 -2.97 -13.39
C VAL A 414 14.95 -3.06 -11.93
N ALA A 415 15.63 -3.87 -11.12
CA ALA A 415 15.34 -3.99 -9.69
C ALA A 415 15.50 -2.66 -8.94
N ARG A 416 16.52 -1.86 -9.29
CA ARG A 416 16.76 -0.53 -8.73
C ARG A 416 15.88 0.55 -9.37
N GLY A 417 15.62 0.45 -10.67
CA GLY A 417 14.89 1.46 -11.44
C GLY A 417 13.37 1.37 -11.31
N LEU A 418 12.80 0.18 -11.13
CA LEU A 418 11.34 0.00 -11.04
C LEU A 418 10.70 0.83 -9.91
N PRO A 419 11.27 0.89 -8.69
CA PRO A 419 10.74 1.74 -7.61
C PRO A 419 10.84 3.25 -7.86
N ALA A 420 11.51 3.70 -8.93
CA ALA A 420 11.58 5.11 -9.33
C ALA A 420 10.30 5.62 -9.99
N ALA A 421 9.44 4.71 -10.48
CA ALA A 421 8.15 5.07 -11.04
C ALA A 421 7.21 5.68 -9.98
N ASP A 422 6.27 6.52 -10.41
CA ASP A 422 5.25 7.06 -9.52
C ASP A 422 4.33 5.93 -9.00
N VAL A 423 4.05 4.96 -9.89
CA VAL A 423 3.43 3.66 -9.58
C VAL A 423 4.28 2.53 -10.14
N ALA A 424 4.81 1.67 -9.26
CA ALA A 424 5.64 0.54 -9.65
C ALA A 424 4.86 -0.79 -9.61
N ILE A 425 4.81 -1.53 -10.72
CA ILE A 425 4.15 -2.84 -10.82
C ILE A 425 5.19 -3.89 -11.21
N ALA A 426 5.36 -4.91 -10.37
CA ALA A 426 6.28 -6.02 -10.64
C ALA A 426 5.52 -7.28 -11.06
N LEU A 427 5.84 -7.80 -12.25
CA LEU A 427 5.39 -9.14 -12.64
C LEU A 427 6.14 -10.16 -11.80
N THR A 428 5.40 -10.87 -10.95
CA THR A 428 5.93 -11.74 -9.88
C THR A 428 5.46 -13.17 -10.07
N ASP A 429 5.44 -13.66 -11.31
CA ASP A 429 5.10 -15.05 -11.61
C ASP A 429 6.21 -16.03 -11.17
N HIS A 430 6.08 -17.32 -11.52
CA HIS A 430 6.86 -18.42 -10.94
C HIS A 430 8.39 -18.35 -11.14
N ARG A 431 8.93 -17.45 -11.99
CA ARG A 431 10.39 -17.32 -12.22
C ARG A 431 10.97 -15.95 -11.91
N ALA A 432 10.12 -14.95 -11.68
CA ALA A 432 10.57 -13.61 -11.31
C ALA A 432 11.05 -13.55 -9.84
N ALA A 433 11.91 -12.59 -9.53
CA ALA A 433 12.19 -12.23 -8.15
C ALA A 433 10.96 -11.59 -7.50
N THR A 434 10.85 -11.68 -6.17
CA THR A 434 9.86 -10.91 -5.42
C THR A 434 10.43 -9.52 -5.13
N ALA A 435 10.02 -8.51 -5.89
CA ALA A 435 10.52 -7.14 -5.75
C ALA A 435 9.66 -6.31 -4.79
N TRP A 436 10.03 -6.29 -3.51
CA TRP A 436 9.24 -5.59 -2.46
C TRP A 436 9.24 -4.07 -2.56
N GLY A 437 10.10 -3.53 -3.43
CA GLY A 437 10.10 -2.13 -3.84
C GLY A 437 8.96 -1.73 -4.77
N ALA A 438 8.21 -2.67 -5.35
CA ALA A 438 7.03 -2.37 -6.15
C ALA A 438 5.79 -2.05 -5.28
N ASP A 439 4.83 -1.34 -5.85
CA ASP A 439 3.56 -0.95 -5.23
C ASP A 439 2.46 -1.99 -5.41
N ALA A 440 2.56 -2.80 -6.47
CA ALA A 440 1.74 -3.97 -6.71
C ALA A 440 2.61 -5.12 -7.25
N LEU A 441 2.37 -6.34 -6.76
CA LEU A 441 2.94 -7.57 -7.32
C LEU A 441 1.85 -8.32 -8.09
N ALA A 442 2.01 -8.35 -9.42
CA ALA A 442 1.15 -9.06 -10.36
C ALA A 442 1.57 -10.54 -10.40
N THR A 443 0.86 -11.40 -9.67
CA THR A 443 1.22 -12.83 -9.54
C THR A 443 0.68 -13.68 -10.69
N GLY A 444 -0.40 -13.23 -11.34
CA GLY A 444 -0.95 -13.75 -12.59
C GLY A 444 -0.17 -13.32 -13.84
N GLY A 445 0.93 -12.60 -13.68
CA GLY A 445 1.75 -12.11 -14.79
C GLY A 445 1.14 -10.89 -15.47
N LEU A 446 1.31 -10.76 -16.78
CA LEU A 446 0.91 -9.57 -17.53
C LEU A 446 -0.62 -9.36 -17.56
N ALA A 447 -1.42 -10.41 -17.37
CA ALA A 447 -2.89 -10.31 -17.32
C ALA A 447 -3.43 -9.50 -16.12
N ASP A 448 -2.63 -9.34 -15.06
CA ASP A 448 -2.99 -8.55 -13.87
C ASP A 448 -2.73 -7.04 -14.05
N VAL A 449 -1.96 -6.67 -15.08
CA VAL A 449 -1.59 -5.28 -15.43
C VAL A 449 -2.65 -4.69 -16.34
#